data_AF-X1IQ05-F1
#
_entry.id   AF-X1IQ05-F1
#
_cell.length_a   1.000
_cell.length_b   1.000
_cell.length_c   1.000
_cell.angle_alpha   90.00
_cell.angle_beta   90.00
_cell.angle_gamma   90.00
#
_symmetry.space_group_name_H-M   'P 1'
#
loop_
_entity.id
_entity.type
_entity.pdbx_description
1 polymer ?
#
loop_
_entity_poly.entity_id
_entity_poly.type
_entity_poly.pdbx_seq_one_letter_code
_entity_poly.pdbx_strand_id
1 'polypeptide(L)'
;MSKDLAYISITLNCHIKHQREIEKIKIQKEKELLVKKKELTAETIAKEKEAFSVIDKADILLRQESFDEALQSYSNALIILNDIGWTGSYMTLLEDTIRLIQLKKKEKDQRIVQERERLRKQVDDEREFERKIAEHLQSEKDRMISKKIELRKMEDLVNYMEQSKLEAFKIMDKAEVLLKQGLYEHAIDMYYQAELILTQIRFPTEAIKEMIRKIQEKKHEGDLAKQHEFELIIKKTEEEKHFLQTIVESMRYEEEKMKAKQIKLKEREDLKIYLEKRKDVAFEIFD
;
A
#
# COMPACT_ATOMS: atom_id res chain seq x y z
N MET A 1 34.50 58.32 137.00
CA MET A 1 33.37 58.09 136.08
C MET A 1 33.56 58.80 134.73
N SER A 2 34.77 58.74 134.12
CA SER A 2 35.04 59.34 132.79
C SER A 2 35.56 58.33 131.76
N LYS A 3 35.77 57.07 132.17
CA LYS A 3 36.21 55.98 131.28
C LYS A 3 35.03 55.20 130.69
N ASP A 4 33.89 55.14 131.38
CA ASP A 4 32.69 54.43 130.88
C ASP A 4 31.95 55.19 129.77
N LEU A 5 31.95 56.54 129.79
CA LEU A 5 31.44 57.36 128.68
C LEU A 5 32.33 57.30 127.43
N ALA A 6 33.64 57.11 127.60
CA ALA A 6 34.56 56.90 126.49
C ALA A 6 34.35 55.52 125.83
N TYR A 7 34.05 54.49 126.63
CA TYR A 7 33.78 53.14 126.11
C TYR A 7 32.44 53.05 125.36
N ILE A 8 31.40 53.75 125.85
CA ILE A 8 30.11 53.89 125.14
C ILE A 8 30.29 54.71 123.85
N SER A 9 31.08 55.78 123.86
CA SER A 9 31.36 56.57 122.64
C SER A 9 32.14 55.78 121.58
N ILE A 10 33.12 54.96 121.98
CA ILE A 10 33.91 54.12 121.05
C ILE A 10 33.06 52.97 120.48
N THR A 11 32.22 52.32 121.30
CA THR A 11 31.31 51.25 120.84
C THR A 11 30.17 51.80 119.98
N LEU A 12 29.61 52.97 120.31
CA LEU A 12 28.59 53.65 119.49
C LEU A 12 29.18 54.14 118.15
N ASN A 13 30.39 54.71 118.13
CA ASN A 13 31.08 55.05 116.88
C ASN A 13 31.45 53.83 116.04
N CYS A 14 31.83 52.72 116.68
CA CYS A 14 32.10 51.46 115.99
C CYS A 14 30.81 50.89 115.36
N HIS A 15 29.69 50.92 116.09
CA HIS A 15 28.38 50.48 115.60
C HIS A 15 27.88 51.38 114.46
N ILE A 16 28.00 52.70 114.57
CA ILE A 16 27.64 53.67 113.52
C ILE A 16 28.54 53.49 112.27
N LYS A 17 29.84 53.27 112.46
CA LYS A 17 30.78 53.00 111.35
C LYS A 17 30.45 51.69 110.63
N HIS A 18 30.12 50.65 111.39
CA HIS A 18 29.71 49.34 110.85
C HIS A 18 28.35 49.43 110.11
N GLN A 19 27.36 50.15 110.64
CA GLN A 19 26.08 50.39 109.97
C GLN A 19 26.26 51.16 108.64
N ARG A 20 27.10 52.21 108.62
CA ARG A 20 27.43 52.95 107.39
C ARG A 20 28.13 52.07 106.35
N GLU A 21 28.93 51.12 106.78
CA GLU A 21 29.63 50.18 105.90
C GLU A 21 28.68 49.12 105.31
N ILE A 22 27.74 48.61 106.11
CA ILE A 22 26.64 47.75 105.64
C ILE A 22 25.75 48.50 104.63
N GLU A 23 25.38 49.76 104.92
CA GLU A 23 24.60 50.59 103.99
C GLU A 23 25.34 50.85 102.68
N LYS A 24 26.65 51.14 102.73
CA LYS A 24 27.47 51.30 101.52
C LYS A 24 27.51 50.02 100.67
N ILE A 25 27.68 48.85 101.29
CA ILE A 25 27.64 47.56 100.58
C ILE A 25 26.26 47.31 99.99
N LYS A 26 25.18 47.67 100.71
CA LYS A 26 23.80 47.53 100.22
C LYS A 26 23.53 48.43 99.02
N ILE A 27 23.96 49.70 99.08
CA ILE A 27 23.86 50.67 97.97
C ILE A 27 24.69 50.20 96.76
N GLN A 28 25.89 49.66 96.99
CA GLN A 28 26.73 49.15 95.90
C GLN A 28 26.10 47.93 95.23
N LYS A 29 25.59 46.96 95.99
CA LYS A 29 24.87 45.80 95.46
C LYS A 29 23.60 46.22 94.70
N GLU A 30 22.88 47.22 95.18
CA GLU A 30 21.70 47.76 94.52
C GLU A 30 22.05 48.46 93.19
N LYS A 31 23.14 49.23 93.15
CA LYS A 31 23.67 49.82 91.90
C LYS A 31 24.09 48.75 90.90
N GLU A 32 24.79 47.71 91.34
CA GLU A 32 25.20 46.59 90.48
C GLU A 32 23.99 45.82 89.93
N LEU A 33 22.97 45.58 90.76
CA LEU A 33 21.71 45.02 90.30
C LEU A 33 21.02 45.93 89.27
N LEU A 34 21.09 47.25 89.44
CA LEU A 34 20.50 48.21 88.53
C LEU A 34 21.25 48.29 87.19
N VAL A 35 22.58 48.17 87.21
CA VAL A 35 23.41 48.07 85.99
C VAL A 35 23.12 46.78 85.25
N LYS A 36 23.12 45.63 85.93
CA LYS A 36 22.76 44.33 85.33
C LYS A 36 21.36 44.33 84.73
N LYS A 37 20.38 44.97 85.40
CA LYS A 37 19.04 45.15 84.86
C LYS A 37 19.06 46.00 83.58
N LYS A 38 19.84 47.08 83.55
CA LYS A 38 19.98 47.94 82.35
C LYS A 38 20.64 47.20 81.19
N GLU A 39 21.68 46.43 81.45
CA GLU A 39 22.37 45.62 80.44
C GLU A 39 21.45 44.55 79.86
N LEU A 40 20.73 43.80 80.72
CA LEU A 40 19.72 42.85 80.29
C LEU A 40 18.64 43.52 79.43
N THR A 41 18.14 44.70 79.83
CA THR A 41 17.15 45.42 79.02
C THR A 41 17.71 45.89 77.68
N ALA A 42 18.98 46.28 77.62
CA ALA A 42 19.61 46.71 76.37
C ALA A 42 19.81 45.52 75.41
N GLU A 43 20.22 44.37 75.94
CA GLU A 43 20.36 43.13 75.16
C GLU A 43 19.00 42.66 74.62
N THR A 44 17.94 42.70 75.44
CA THR A 44 16.59 42.33 74.97
C THR A 44 16.09 43.28 73.87
N ILE A 45 16.33 44.59 74.00
CA ILE A 45 15.96 45.58 72.97
C ILE A 45 16.75 45.35 71.67
N ALA A 46 18.03 44.96 71.75
CA ALA A 46 18.85 44.69 70.57
C ALA A 46 18.35 43.45 69.81
N LYS A 47 18.08 42.35 70.52
CA LYS A 47 17.54 41.12 69.92
C LYS A 47 16.12 41.33 69.37
N GLU A 48 15.31 42.16 70.00
CA GLU A 48 13.99 42.56 69.49
C GLU A 48 14.10 43.27 68.14
N LYS A 49 15.00 44.25 68.02
CA LYS A 49 15.26 44.94 66.74
C LYS A 49 15.79 43.99 65.67
N GLU A 50 16.63 43.04 66.06
CA GLU A 50 17.13 42.01 65.14
C GLU A 50 16.00 41.13 64.63
N ALA A 51 15.12 40.63 65.51
CA ALA A 51 13.97 39.84 65.13
C ALA A 51 13.05 40.60 64.15
N PHE A 52 12.76 41.89 64.40
CA PHE A 52 11.96 42.69 63.49
C PHE A 52 12.64 42.91 62.13
N SER A 53 13.96 43.13 62.11
CA SER A 53 14.72 43.21 60.85
C SER A 53 14.66 41.89 60.05
N VAL A 54 14.69 40.75 60.73
CA VAL A 54 14.53 39.43 60.10
C VAL A 54 13.11 39.25 59.54
N ILE A 55 12.08 39.73 60.23
CA ILE A 55 10.69 39.72 59.76
C ILE A 55 10.54 40.61 58.51
N ASP A 56 11.08 41.83 58.53
CA ASP A 56 11.06 42.74 57.38
C ASP A 56 11.71 42.09 56.14
N LYS A 57 12.82 41.37 56.34
CA LYS A 57 13.47 40.59 55.27
C LYS A 57 12.57 39.45 54.78
N ALA A 58 11.92 38.73 55.69
CA ALA A 58 11.01 37.65 55.34
C ALA A 58 9.82 38.15 54.49
N ASP A 59 9.32 39.35 54.78
CA ASP A 59 8.27 40.00 53.99
C ASP A 59 8.73 40.38 52.59
N ILE A 60 9.96 40.87 52.45
CA ILE A 60 10.56 41.14 51.14
C ILE A 60 10.67 39.83 50.33
N LEU A 61 11.16 38.75 50.95
CA LEU A 61 11.29 37.43 50.33
C LEU A 61 9.93 36.85 49.93
N LEU A 62 8.90 37.07 50.76
CA LEU A 62 7.53 36.64 50.46
C LEU A 62 6.96 37.39 49.23
N ARG A 63 7.24 38.69 49.10
CA ARG A 63 6.87 39.47 47.90
C ARG A 63 7.60 39.01 46.64
N GLN A 64 8.80 38.45 46.79
CA GLN A 64 9.57 37.85 45.71
C GLN A 64 9.13 36.40 45.41
N GLU A 65 8.15 35.86 46.15
CA GLU A 65 7.68 34.48 46.07
C GLU A 65 8.74 33.42 46.44
N SER A 66 9.81 33.83 47.15
CA SER A 66 10.83 32.94 47.72
C SER A 66 10.30 32.32 49.03
N PHE A 67 9.30 31.44 48.91
CA PHE A 67 8.59 30.90 50.06
C PHE A 67 9.49 30.15 51.06
N ASP A 68 10.51 29.42 50.59
CA ASP A 68 11.42 28.67 51.46
C ASP A 68 12.31 29.57 52.31
N GLU A 69 12.89 30.60 51.69
CA GLU A 69 13.75 31.57 52.34
C GLU A 69 12.94 32.46 53.31
N ALA A 70 11.71 32.81 52.93
CA ALA A 70 10.78 33.53 53.78
C ALA A 70 10.39 32.70 55.02
N LEU A 71 10.04 31.42 54.85
CA LEU A 71 9.72 30.50 55.96
C LEU A 71 10.89 30.37 56.92
N GLN A 72 12.12 30.20 56.41
CA GLN A 72 13.32 30.13 57.23
C GLN A 72 13.55 31.41 58.02
N SER A 73 13.36 32.58 57.40
CA SER A 73 13.52 33.88 58.05
C SER A 73 12.47 34.08 59.16
N TYR A 74 11.21 33.73 58.90
CA TYR A 74 10.14 33.76 59.91
C TYR A 74 10.39 32.80 61.07
N SER A 75 10.89 31.59 60.81
CA SER A 75 11.28 30.65 61.87
C SER A 75 12.44 31.16 62.71
N ASN A 76 13.44 31.80 62.10
CA ASN A 76 14.57 32.40 62.81
C ASN A 76 14.11 33.55 63.71
N ALA A 77 13.22 34.43 63.22
CA ALA A 77 12.64 35.49 64.04
C ALA A 77 11.84 34.94 65.22
N LEU A 78 11.09 33.86 65.02
CA LEU A 78 10.34 33.17 66.08
C LEU A 78 11.28 32.62 67.16
N ILE A 79 12.42 32.02 66.78
CA ILE A 79 13.45 31.55 67.74
C ILE A 79 14.00 32.74 68.56
N ILE A 80 14.40 33.83 67.91
CA ILE A 80 14.95 35.02 68.58
C ILE A 80 13.94 35.62 69.57
N LEU A 81 12.66 35.71 69.19
CA LEU A 81 11.61 36.26 70.06
C LEU A 81 11.30 35.33 71.25
N ASN A 82 11.27 34.02 71.02
CA ASN A 82 11.08 33.04 72.08
C ASN A 82 12.23 33.07 73.10
N ASP A 83 13.47 33.25 72.64
CA ASP A 83 14.67 33.37 73.49
C ASP A 83 14.64 34.62 74.40
N ILE A 84 13.99 35.71 73.96
CA ILE A 84 13.78 36.93 74.76
C ILE A 84 12.60 36.76 75.74
N GLY A 85 11.83 35.68 75.62
CA GLY A 85 10.65 35.40 76.45
C GLY A 85 9.39 36.11 75.99
N TRP A 86 9.31 36.52 74.72
CA TRP A 86 8.05 37.02 74.15
C TRP A 86 7.01 35.90 74.15
N THR A 87 5.87 36.17 74.80
CA THR A 87 4.73 35.26 74.84
C THR A 87 3.46 36.02 74.48
N GLY A 88 2.44 35.31 73.98
CA GLY A 88 1.12 35.86 73.70
C GLY A 88 0.76 35.93 72.22
N SER A 89 -0.17 36.83 71.90
CA SER A 89 -0.86 36.91 70.59
C SER A 89 0.07 37.19 69.41
N TYR A 90 1.24 37.79 69.64
CA TYR A 90 2.20 38.06 68.58
C TYR A 90 2.90 36.80 68.07
N MET A 91 3.24 35.87 68.97
CA MET A 91 3.84 34.58 68.58
C MET A 91 2.84 33.74 67.78
N THR A 92 1.57 33.71 68.22
CA THR A 92 0.51 33.01 67.47
C THR A 92 0.31 33.61 66.08
N LEU A 93 0.44 34.93 65.92
CA LEU A 93 0.33 35.58 64.62
C LEU A 93 1.48 35.17 63.68
N LEU A 94 2.72 35.08 64.18
CA LEU A 94 3.87 34.61 63.39
C LEU A 94 3.72 33.14 62.98
N GLU A 95 3.27 32.28 63.90
CA GLU A 95 2.99 30.87 63.61
C GLU A 95 1.89 30.72 62.54
N ASP A 96 0.81 31.48 62.65
CA ASP A 96 -0.27 31.49 61.66
C ASP A 96 0.21 32.03 60.30
N THR A 97 1.11 33.01 60.31
CA THR A 97 1.77 33.53 59.10
C THR A 97 2.62 32.45 58.43
N ILE A 98 3.45 31.73 59.18
CA ILE A 98 4.23 30.58 58.67
C ILE A 98 3.30 29.54 58.06
N ARG A 99 2.21 29.17 58.76
CA ARG A 99 1.21 28.20 58.25
C ARG A 99 0.58 28.68 56.94
N LEU A 100 0.21 29.96 56.86
CA LEU A 100 -0.37 30.54 55.64
C LEU A 100 0.61 30.50 54.47
N ILE A 101 1.87 30.83 54.72
CA ILE A 101 2.94 30.78 53.72
C ILE A 101 3.17 29.34 53.22
N GLN A 102 3.18 28.36 54.14
CA GLN A 102 3.28 26.93 53.78
C GLN A 102 2.10 26.47 52.91
N LEU A 103 0.88 26.90 53.25
CA LEU A 103 -0.31 26.60 52.45
C LEU A 103 -0.18 27.20 51.03
N LYS A 104 0.20 28.47 50.92
CA LYS A 104 0.41 29.14 49.63
C LYS A 104 1.48 28.46 48.79
N LYS A 105 2.60 28.05 49.40
CA LYS A 105 3.66 27.29 48.73
C LYS A 105 3.10 25.99 48.15
N LYS A 106 2.37 25.21 48.96
CA LYS A 106 1.76 23.95 48.53
C LYS A 106 0.77 24.14 47.38
N GLU A 107 -0.05 25.19 47.41
CA GLU A 107 -0.96 25.52 46.31
C GLU A 107 -0.21 25.86 45.03
N LYS A 108 0.89 26.64 45.11
CA LYS A 108 1.72 26.96 43.95
C LYS A 108 2.36 25.70 43.37
N ASP A 109 2.93 24.85 44.20
CA ASP A 109 3.54 23.58 43.77
C ASP A 109 2.50 22.67 43.08
N GLN A 110 1.29 22.59 43.61
CA GLN A 110 0.19 21.85 42.98
C GLN A 110 -0.19 22.42 41.61
N ARG A 111 -0.26 23.75 41.46
CA ARG A 111 -0.53 24.39 40.16
C ARG A 111 0.57 24.06 39.14
N ILE A 112 1.83 24.12 39.55
CA ILE A 112 2.98 23.77 38.69
C ILE A 112 2.89 22.30 38.25
N VAL A 113 2.55 21.38 39.15
CA VAL A 113 2.38 19.96 38.79
C VAL A 113 1.24 19.76 37.81
N GLN A 114 0.07 20.37 38.05
CA GLN A 114 -1.08 20.28 37.15
C GLN A 114 -0.78 20.86 35.76
N GLU A 115 -0.06 21.97 35.69
CA GLU A 115 0.36 22.57 34.42
C GLU A 115 1.30 21.65 33.65
N ARG A 116 2.29 21.06 34.33
CA ARG A 116 3.19 20.06 33.74
C ARG A 116 2.45 18.82 33.23
N GLU A 117 1.47 18.32 33.98
CA GLU A 117 0.64 17.20 33.53
C GLU A 117 -0.20 17.54 32.30
N ARG A 118 -0.78 18.75 32.24
CA ARG A 118 -1.53 19.22 31.06
C ARG A 118 -0.63 19.32 29.84
N LEU A 119 0.57 19.90 29.98
CA LEU A 119 1.55 19.99 28.90
C LEU A 119 1.99 18.62 28.42
N ARG A 120 2.27 17.69 29.35
CA ARG A 120 2.60 16.31 29.01
C ARG A 120 1.48 15.64 28.23
N LYS A 121 0.23 15.79 28.67
CA LYS A 121 -0.92 15.25 27.98
C LYS A 121 -1.07 15.81 26.56
N GLN A 122 -0.87 17.12 26.37
CA GLN A 122 -0.90 17.73 25.04
C GLN A 122 0.18 17.16 24.11
N VAL A 123 1.40 16.97 24.60
CA VAL A 123 2.49 16.35 23.82
C VAL A 123 2.17 14.90 23.47
N ASP A 124 1.61 14.13 24.40
CA ASP A 124 1.23 12.75 24.14
C ASP A 124 0.07 12.69 23.11
N ASP A 125 -0.95 13.53 23.23
CA ASP A 125 -2.06 13.65 22.28
C ASP A 125 -1.57 14.05 20.86
N GLU A 126 -0.62 14.99 20.77
CA GLU A 126 -0.01 15.41 19.50
C GLU A 126 0.77 14.26 18.84
N ARG A 127 1.57 13.51 19.61
CA ARG A 127 2.28 12.33 19.11
C ARG A 127 1.33 11.24 18.61
N GLU A 128 0.21 11.01 19.29
CA GLU A 128 -0.78 10.04 18.83
C GLU A 128 -1.44 10.48 17.52
N PHE A 129 -1.70 11.78 17.38
CA PHE A 129 -2.23 12.35 16.15
C PHE A 129 -1.25 12.21 14.98
N GLU A 130 0.04 12.53 15.20
CA GLU A 130 1.10 12.31 14.21
C GLU A 130 1.20 10.85 13.79
N ARG A 131 1.15 9.91 14.75
CA ARG A 131 1.16 8.47 14.48
C ARG A 131 -0.02 8.07 13.59
N LYS A 132 -1.24 8.52 13.91
CA LYS A 132 -2.44 8.23 13.10
C LYS A 132 -2.34 8.79 11.69
N ILE A 133 -1.79 10.01 11.52
CA ILE A 133 -1.56 10.59 10.20
C ILE A 133 -0.56 9.75 9.41
N ALA A 134 0.56 9.35 10.02
CA ALA A 134 1.59 8.56 9.36
C ALA A 134 1.06 7.19 8.92
N GLU A 135 0.30 6.51 9.79
CA GLU A 135 -0.36 5.23 9.47
C GLU A 135 -1.35 5.38 8.32
N HIS A 136 -2.20 6.42 8.35
CA HIS A 136 -3.16 6.67 7.28
C HIS A 136 -2.45 6.95 5.94
N LEU A 137 -1.43 7.81 5.94
CA LEU A 137 -0.67 8.13 4.74
C LEU A 137 0.04 6.90 4.15
N GLN A 138 0.60 6.04 5.00
CA GLN A 138 1.22 4.80 4.56
C GLN A 138 0.19 3.84 3.96
N SER A 139 -0.99 3.70 4.57
CA SER A 139 -2.06 2.85 4.04
C SER A 139 -2.56 3.31 2.66
N GLU A 140 -2.72 4.62 2.45
CA GLU A 140 -3.12 5.18 1.15
C GLU A 140 -2.03 5.01 0.10
N LYS A 141 -0.75 5.15 0.48
CA LYS A 141 0.39 4.86 -0.40
C LYS A 141 0.38 3.40 -0.88
N ASP A 142 0.17 2.45 0.02
CA ASP A 142 0.16 1.02 -0.30
C ASP A 142 -1.05 0.65 -1.17
N ARG A 143 -2.21 1.26 -0.91
CA ARG A 143 -3.40 1.16 -1.76
C ARG A 143 -3.15 1.67 -3.18
N MET A 144 -2.48 2.82 -3.32
CA MET A 144 -2.12 3.39 -4.62
C MET A 144 -1.12 2.52 -5.38
N ILE A 145 -0.13 1.95 -4.70
CA ILE A 145 0.83 0.99 -5.29
C ILE A 145 0.09 -0.24 -5.80
N SER A 146 -0.80 -0.81 -5.00
CA SER A 146 -1.60 -2.00 -5.37
C SER A 146 -2.45 -1.73 -6.61
N LYS A 147 -3.15 -0.60 -6.64
CA LYS A 147 -3.96 -0.18 -7.80
C LYS A 147 -3.10 0.04 -9.05
N LYS A 148 -1.90 0.60 -8.91
CA LYS A 148 -0.96 0.78 -10.03
C LYS A 148 -0.50 -0.56 -10.61
N ILE A 149 -0.23 -1.56 -9.76
CA ILE A 149 0.14 -2.91 -10.20
C ILE A 149 -1.03 -3.59 -10.93
N GLU A 150 -2.24 -3.46 -10.40
CA GLU A 150 -3.46 -4.01 -11.03
C GLU A 150 -3.70 -3.40 -12.42
N LEU A 151 -3.62 -2.06 -12.53
CA LEU A 151 -3.75 -1.37 -13.82
C LEU A 151 -2.72 -1.83 -14.83
N ARG A 152 -1.45 -2.00 -14.41
CA ARG A 152 -0.39 -2.50 -15.28
C ARG A 152 -0.67 -3.93 -15.77
N LYS A 153 -1.16 -4.82 -14.90
CA LYS A 153 -1.56 -6.19 -15.31
C LYS A 153 -2.70 -6.19 -16.31
N MET A 154 -3.67 -5.29 -16.15
CA MET A 154 -4.77 -5.13 -17.11
C MET A 154 -4.25 -4.60 -18.46
N GLU A 155 -3.36 -3.60 -18.44
CA GLU A 155 -2.74 -3.05 -19.64
C GLU A 155 -1.93 -4.13 -20.39
N ASP A 156 -1.11 -4.91 -19.67
CA ASP A 156 -0.35 -6.02 -20.24
C ASP A 156 -1.28 -7.08 -20.87
N LEU A 157 -2.41 -7.40 -20.22
CA LEU A 157 -3.40 -8.34 -20.75
C LEU A 157 -4.08 -7.80 -22.02
N VAL A 158 -4.47 -6.53 -22.04
CA VAL A 158 -5.07 -5.89 -23.23
C VAL A 158 -4.08 -5.86 -24.38
N ASN A 159 -2.81 -5.51 -24.12
CA ASN A 159 -1.75 -5.52 -25.12
C ASN A 159 -1.52 -6.92 -25.68
N TYR A 160 -1.51 -7.94 -24.82
CA TYR A 160 -1.42 -9.34 -25.25
C TYR A 160 -2.59 -9.73 -26.16
N MET A 161 -3.83 -9.40 -25.77
CA MET A 161 -5.03 -9.69 -26.58
C MET A 161 -4.99 -9.00 -27.95
N GLU A 162 -4.57 -7.74 -28.00
CA GLU A 162 -4.46 -7.00 -29.26
C GLU A 162 -3.37 -7.58 -30.17
N GLN A 163 -2.23 -8.01 -29.61
CA GLN A 163 -1.17 -8.69 -30.37
C GLN A 163 -1.66 -10.02 -30.95
N SER A 164 -2.31 -10.87 -30.15
CA SER A 164 -2.88 -12.14 -30.63
C SER A 164 -3.94 -11.94 -31.70
N LYS A 165 -4.77 -10.89 -31.58
CA LYS A 165 -5.75 -10.52 -32.60
C LYS A 165 -5.08 -10.09 -33.90
N LEU A 166 -4.06 -9.24 -33.84
CA LEU A 166 -3.30 -8.82 -35.02
C LEU A 166 -2.59 -10.00 -35.69
N GLU A 167 -2.08 -10.95 -34.92
CA GLU A 167 -1.47 -12.19 -35.43
C GLU A 167 -2.50 -13.05 -36.16
N ALA A 168 -3.65 -13.31 -35.54
CA ALA A 168 -4.73 -14.06 -36.16
C ALA A 168 -5.23 -13.42 -37.47
N PHE A 169 -5.39 -12.10 -37.51
CA PHE A 169 -5.77 -11.39 -38.73
C PHE A 169 -4.73 -11.51 -39.84
N LYS A 170 -3.43 -11.43 -39.53
CA LYS A 170 -2.38 -11.69 -40.53
C LYS A 170 -2.45 -13.11 -41.09
N ILE A 171 -2.83 -14.10 -40.28
CA ILE A 171 -3.02 -15.49 -40.75
C ILE A 171 -4.24 -15.58 -41.66
N MET A 172 -5.34 -14.90 -41.32
CA MET A 172 -6.54 -14.84 -42.17
C MET A 172 -6.25 -14.17 -43.52
N ASP A 173 -5.49 -13.07 -43.55
CA ASP A 173 -5.09 -12.41 -44.80
C ASP A 173 -4.31 -13.37 -45.72
N LYS A 174 -3.42 -14.20 -45.15
CA LYS A 174 -2.71 -15.25 -45.89
C LYS A 174 -3.66 -16.33 -46.40
N ALA A 175 -4.63 -16.74 -45.58
CA ALA A 175 -5.66 -17.71 -45.96
C ALA A 175 -6.47 -17.21 -47.17
N GLU A 176 -6.81 -15.93 -47.21
CA GLU A 176 -7.54 -15.32 -48.33
C GLU A 176 -6.72 -15.35 -49.63
N VAL A 177 -5.41 -15.11 -49.56
CA VAL A 177 -4.51 -15.25 -50.72
C VAL A 177 -4.48 -16.69 -51.24
N LEU A 178 -4.39 -17.69 -50.36
CA LEU A 178 -4.43 -19.11 -50.74
C LEU A 178 -5.78 -19.51 -51.35
N LEU A 179 -6.87 -18.95 -50.83
CA LEU A 179 -8.21 -19.14 -51.37
C LEU A 179 -8.33 -18.60 -52.81
N LYS A 180 -7.74 -17.43 -53.09
CA LYS A 180 -7.69 -16.85 -54.44
C LYS A 180 -6.87 -17.71 -55.42
N GLN A 181 -5.90 -18.46 -54.93
CA GLN A 181 -5.11 -19.42 -55.72
C GLN A 181 -5.80 -20.76 -55.93
N GLY A 182 -6.97 -21.00 -55.31
CA GLY A 182 -7.69 -22.28 -55.38
C GLY A 182 -7.12 -23.38 -54.49
N LEU A 183 -6.20 -23.05 -53.58
CA LEU A 183 -5.60 -23.99 -52.63
C LEU A 183 -6.49 -24.14 -51.38
N TYR A 184 -7.65 -24.77 -51.55
CA TYR A 184 -8.70 -24.81 -50.52
C TYR A 184 -8.27 -25.45 -49.19
N GLU A 185 -7.54 -26.57 -49.21
CA GLU A 185 -7.10 -27.27 -47.99
C GLU A 185 -6.21 -26.38 -47.12
N HIS A 186 -5.18 -25.78 -47.74
CA HIS A 186 -4.24 -24.90 -47.04
C HIS A 186 -4.93 -23.65 -46.50
N ALA A 187 -5.92 -23.11 -47.22
CA ALA A 187 -6.71 -21.99 -46.74
C ALA A 187 -7.53 -22.37 -45.49
N ILE A 188 -8.17 -23.55 -45.49
CA ILE A 188 -8.92 -24.08 -44.35
C ILE A 188 -8.01 -24.23 -43.12
N ASP A 189 -6.82 -24.82 -43.29
CA ASP A 189 -5.86 -24.99 -42.20
C ASP A 189 -5.43 -23.65 -41.58
N MET A 190 -5.19 -22.63 -42.40
CA MET A 190 -4.86 -21.29 -41.92
C MET A 190 -6.02 -20.64 -41.15
N TYR A 191 -7.27 -20.82 -41.62
CA TYR A 191 -8.43 -20.33 -40.87
C TYR A 191 -8.60 -21.04 -39.52
N TYR A 192 -8.35 -22.35 -39.42
CA TYR A 192 -8.34 -23.06 -38.14
C TYR A 192 -7.24 -22.56 -37.20
N GLN A 193 -6.05 -22.23 -37.71
CA GLN A 193 -4.98 -21.64 -36.91
C GLN A 193 -5.39 -20.27 -36.35
N ALA A 194 -6.01 -19.42 -37.17
CA ALA A 194 -6.53 -18.13 -36.71
C ALA A 194 -7.65 -18.31 -35.67
N GLU A 195 -8.57 -19.27 -35.88
CA GLU A 195 -9.62 -19.62 -34.92
C GLU A 195 -9.04 -20.05 -33.57
N LEU A 196 -7.98 -20.87 -33.56
CA LEU A 196 -7.34 -21.34 -32.35
C LEU A 196 -6.78 -20.17 -31.51
N ILE A 197 -6.05 -19.24 -32.15
CA ILE A 197 -5.48 -18.06 -31.50
C ILE A 197 -6.60 -17.17 -30.91
N LEU A 198 -7.66 -16.93 -31.69
CA LEU A 198 -8.78 -16.09 -31.25
C LEU A 198 -9.59 -16.75 -30.13
N THR A 199 -9.75 -18.07 -30.16
CA THR A 199 -10.41 -18.84 -29.11
C THR A 199 -9.63 -18.75 -27.79
N GLN A 200 -8.29 -18.77 -27.84
CA GLN A 200 -7.42 -18.64 -26.67
C GLN A 200 -7.65 -17.31 -25.92
N ILE A 201 -7.88 -16.22 -26.65
CA ILE A 201 -8.21 -14.90 -26.08
C ILE A 201 -9.73 -14.69 -25.88
N ARG A 202 -10.54 -15.75 -26.03
CA ARG A 202 -12.02 -15.72 -25.93
C ARG A 202 -12.69 -14.71 -26.87
N PHE A 203 -12.07 -14.44 -28.02
CA PHE A 203 -12.64 -13.59 -29.06
C PHE A 203 -13.69 -14.41 -29.85
N PRO A 204 -14.82 -13.79 -30.28
CA PRO A 204 -15.85 -14.51 -31.02
C PRO A 204 -15.35 -15.02 -32.39
N THR A 205 -15.50 -16.32 -32.65
CA THR A 205 -14.96 -17.00 -33.85
C THR A 205 -16.02 -17.47 -34.86
N GLU A 206 -17.31 -17.17 -34.63
CA GLU A 206 -18.41 -17.68 -35.47
C GLU A 206 -18.27 -17.29 -36.95
N ALA A 207 -17.79 -16.08 -37.24
CA ALA A 207 -17.54 -15.64 -38.61
C ALA A 207 -16.47 -16.48 -39.33
N ILE A 208 -15.45 -16.96 -38.59
CA ILE A 208 -14.39 -17.79 -39.15
C ILE A 208 -14.92 -19.20 -39.44
N LYS A 209 -15.70 -19.77 -38.52
CA LYS A 209 -16.36 -21.07 -38.73
C LYS A 209 -17.27 -21.05 -39.96
N GLU A 210 -18.04 -19.98 -40.14
CA GLU A 210 -18.87 -19.81 -41.32
C GLU A 210 -18.04 -19.72 -42.60
N MET A 211 -16.90 -19.02 -42.55
CA MET A 211 -15.97 -18.92 -43.68
C MET A 211 -15.38 -20.29 -44.04
N ILE A 212 -14.95 -21.08 -43.04
CA ILE A 212 -14.45 -22.44 -43.24
C ILE A 212 -15.52 -23.30 -43.93
N ARG A 213 -16.77 -23.25 -43.45
CA ARG A 213 -17.88 -23.99 -44.05
C ARG A 213 -18.10 -23.60 -45.52
N LYS A 214 -18.12 -22.30 -45.84
CA LYS A 214 -18.25 -21.80 -47.22
C LYS A 214 -17.12 -22.27 -48.13
N ILE A 215 -15.89 -22.32 -47.62
CA ILE A 215 -14.73 -22.81 -48.39
C ILE A 215 -14.85 -24.31 -48.65
N GLN A 216 -15.30 -25.09 -47.67
CA GLN A 216 -15.56 -26.52 -47.82
C GLN A 216 -16.66 -26.82 -48.85
N GLU A 217 -17.75 -26.05 -48.82
CA GLU A 217 -18.83 -26.12 -49.82
C GLU A 217 -18.29 -25.85 -51.23
N LYS A 218 -17.53 -24.76 -51.40
CA LYS A 218 -16.93 -24.39 -52.70
C LYS A 218 -15.93 -25.43 -53.22
N LYS A 219 -15.14 -26.04 -52.31
CA LYS A 219 -14.23 -27.13 -52.67
C LYS A 219 -15.03 -28.34 -53.19
N HIS A 220 -16.09 -28.73 -52.50
CA HIS A 220 -16.95 -29.84 -52.91
C HIS A 220 -17.61 -29.60 -54.27
N GLU A 221 -18.13 -28.40 -54.51
CA GLU A 221 -18.66 -28.00 -55.83
C GLU A 221 -17.60 -28.12 -56.93
N GLY A 222 -16.37 -27.69 -56.65
CA GLY A 222 -15.24 -27.82 -57.58
C GLY A 222 -14.87 -29.27 -57.89
N ASP A 223 -14.92 -30.16 -56.90
CA ASP A 223 -14.63 -31.58 -57.09
C ASP A 223 -15.75 -32.29 -57.86
N LEU A 224 -17.02 -31.96 -57.58
CA LEU A 224 -18.18 -32.43 -58.36
C LEU A 224 -18.09 -31.99 -59.83
N ALA A 225 -17.71 -30.73 -60.08
CA ALA A 225 -17.54 -30.22 -61.44
C ALA A 225 -16.45 -30.99 -62.21
N LYS A 226 -15.31 -31.29 -61.57
CA LYS A 226 -14.25 -32.12 -62.17
C LYS A 226 -14.73 -33.54 -62.44
N GLN A 227 -15.47 -34.14 -61.51
CA GLN A 227 -16.03 -35.48 -61.69
C GLN A 227 -16.96 -35.53 -62.91
N HIS A 228 -17.86 -34.55 -63.04
CA HIS A 228 -18.74 -34.42 -64.19
C HIS A 228 -17.98 -34.19 -65.50
N GLU A 229 -16.89 -33.41 -65.47
CA GLU A 229 -16.00 -33.24 -66.62
C GLU A 229 -15.36 -34.57 -67.06
N PHE A 230 -14.86 -35.36 -66.10
CA PHE A 230 -14.33 -36.69 -66.40
C PHE A 230 -15.39 -37.64 -66.96
N GLU A 231 -16.61 -37.62 -66.42
CA GLU A 231 -17.73 -38.43 -66.92
C GLU A 231 -18.08 -38.07 -68.37
N LEU A 232 -18.11 -36.77 -68.70
CA LEU A 232 -18.31 -36.30 -70.08
C LEU A 232 -17.18 -36.74 -71.01
N ILE A 233 -15.93 -36.71 -70.55
CA ILE A 233 -14.78 -37.20 -71.33
C ILE A 233 -14.92 -38.70 -71.57
N ILE A 234 -15.24 -39.49 -70.54
CA ILE A 234 -15.45 -40.94 -70.65
C ILE A 234 -16.54 -41.24 -71.67
N LYS A 235 -17.72 -40.60 -71.54
CA LYS A 235 -18.85 -40.79 -72.45
C LYS A 235 -18.49 -40.48 -73.91
N LYS A 236 -17.77 -39.37 -74.16
CA LYS A 236 -17.27 -39.06 -75.51
C LYS A 236 -16.34 -40.13 -76.04
N THR A 237 -15.41 -40.63 -75.23
CA THR A 237 -14.49 -41.70 -75.68
C THR A 237 -15.22 -43.03 -75.92
N GLU A 238 -16.29 -43.32 -75.20
CA GLU A 238 -17.14 -44.50 -75.42
C GLU A 238 -17.93 -44.37 -76.74
N GLU A 239 -18.52 -43.19 -77.00
CA GLU A 239 -19.20 -42.88 -78.26
C GLU A 239 -18.25 -42.97 -79.45
N GLU A 240 -17.02 -42.44 -79.33
CA GLU A 240 -15.97 -42.55 -80.35
C GLU A 240 -15.57 -44.01 -80.61
N LYS A 241 -15.40 -44.82 -79.55
CA LYS A 241 -15.11 -46.25 -79.70
C LYS A 241 -16.23 -47.00 -80.40
N HIS A 242 -17.49 -46.74 -80.01
CA HIS A 242 -18.66 -47.35 -80.63
C HIS A 242 -18.76 -46.97 -82.11
N PHE A 243 -18.49 -45.70 -82.44
CA PHE A 243 -18.45 -45.22 -83.82
C PHE A 243 -17.36 -45.94 -84.64
N LEU A 244 -16.15 -46.06 -84.12
CA LEU A 244 -15.06 -46.80 -84.78
C LEU A 244 -15.41 -48.27 -84.98
N GLN A 245 -16.02 -48.92 -83.98
CA GLN A 245 -16.48 -50.30 -84.10
C GLN A 245 -17.52 -50.45 -85.23
N THR A 246 -18.47 -49.53 -85.32
CA THR A 246 -19.49 -49.49 -86.39
C THR A 246 -18.83 -49.36 -87.78
N ILE A 247 -17.80 -48.52 -87.91
CA ILE A 247 -17.02 -48.40 -89.15
C ILE A 247 -16.34 -49.72 -89.50
N VAL A 248 -15.65 -50.35 -88.55
CA VAL A 248 -14.97 -51.64 -88.76
C VAL A 248 -15.95 -52.74 -89.20
N GLU A 249 -17.11 -52.83 -88.57
CA GLU A 249 -18.17 -53.77 -88.95
C GLU A 249 -18.70 -53.49 -90.36
N SER A 250 -18.90 -52.22 -90.71
CA SER A 250 -19.34 -51.82 -92.07
C SER A 250 -18.31 -52.18 -93.14
N MET A 251 -17.01 -51.95 -92.88
CA MET A 251 -15.92 -52.32 -93.79
C MET A 251 -15.84 -53.84 -93.97
N ARG A 252 -15.97 -54.62 -92.89
CA ARG A 252 -16.00 -56.10 -92.97
C ARG A 252 -17.16 -56.59 -93.82
N TYR A 253 -18.35 -56.03 -93.64
CA TYR A 253 -19.52 -56.38 -94.43
C TYR A 253 -19.33 -56.06 -95.93
N GLU A 254 -18.75 -54.91 -96.26
CA GLU A 254 -18.43 -54.55 -97.65
C GLU A 254 -17.37 -55.46 -98.26
N GLU A 255 -16.32 -55.81 -97.52
CA GLU A 255 -15.31 -56.79 -97.94
C GLU A 255 -15.94 -58.15 -98.26
N GLU A 256 -16.80 -58.66 -97.37
CA GLU A 256 -17.53 -59.92 -97.57
C GLU A 256 -18.42 -59.85 -98.83
N LYS A 257 -19.13 -58.73 -99.04
CA LYS A 257 -19.94 -58.49 -100.24
C LYS A 257 -19.09 -58.44 -101.51
N MET A 258 -17.90 -57.83 -101.46
CA MET A 258 -16.98 -57.78 -102.60
C MET A 258 -16.38 -59.15 -102.90
N LYS A 259 -16.00 -59.92 -101.88
CA LYS A 259 -15.57 -61.32 -102.04
C LYS A 259 -16.67 -62.16 -102.68
N ALA A 260 -17.92 -62.04 -102.21
CA ALA A 260 -19.06 -62.73 -102.81
C ALA A 260 -19.29 -62.34 -104.28
N LYS A 261 -19.10 -61.07 -104.65
CA LYS A 261 -19.15 -60.62 -106.05
C LYS A 261 -18.00 -61.19 -106.88
N GLN A 262 -16.78 -61.22 -106.34
CA GLN A 262 -15.61 -61.81 -107.02
C GLN A 262 -15.82 -63.31 -107.27
N ILE A 263 -16.35 -64.04 -106.28
CA ILE A 263 -16.72 -65.45 -106.44
C ILE A 263 -17.76 -65.61 -107.56
N LYS A 264 -18.84 -64.81 -107.56
CA LYS A 264 -19.86 -64.86 -108.62
C LYS A 264 -19.32 -64.49 -110.01
N LEU A 265 -18.39 -63.54 -110.09
CA LEU A 265 -17.72 -63.19 -111.34
C LEU A 265 -16.86 -64.35 -111.83
N LYS A 266 -16.08 -64.96 -110.94
CA LYS A 266 -15.27 -66.13 -111.23
C LYS A 266 -16.13 -67.33 -111.67
N GLU A 267 -17.24 -67.61 -110.99
CA GLU A 267 -18.22 -68.63 -111.41
C GLU A 267 -18.77 -68.35 -112.81
N ARG A 268 -19.08 -67.08 -113.15
CA ARG A 268 -19.50 -66.70 -114.50
C ARG A 268 -18.40 -66.89 -115.54
N GLU A 269 -17.16 -66.56 -115.22
CA GLU A 269 -16.00 -66.77 -116.09
C GLU A 269 -15.75 -68.27 -116.30
N ASP A 270 -15.73 -69.06 -115.22
CA ASP A 270 -15.58 -70.51 -115.26
C ASP A 270 -16.71 -71.16 -116.09
N LEU A 271 -17.95 -70.67 -115.95
CA LEU A 271 -19.09 -71.10 -116.78
C LEU A 271 -18.91 -70.71 -118.25
N LYS A 272 -18.38 -69.52 -118.52
CA LYS A 272 -18.10 -69.05 -119.88
C LYS A 272 -17.00 -69.90 -120.54
N ILE A 273 -15.91 -70.17 -119.82
CA ILE A 273 -14.84 -71.09 -120.23
C ILE A 273 -15.40 -72.49 -120.49
N TYR A 274 -16.29 -72.99 -119.63
CA TYR A 274 -16.96 -74.28 -119.82
C TYR A 274 -17.82 -74.31 -121.09
N LEU A 275 -18.60 -73.26 -121.36
CA LEU A 275 -19.41 -73.13 -122.59
C LEU A 275 -18.54 -72.98 -123.83
N GLU A 276 -17.42 -72.28 -123.73
CA GLU A 276 -16.44 -72.08 -124.82
C GLU A 276 -15.76 -73.40 -125.18
N LYS A 277 -15.26 -74.15 -124.18
CA LYS A 277 -14.80 -75.54 -124.37
C LYS A 277 -15.87 -76.44 -125.01
N ARG A 278 -17.14 -76.26 -124.63
CA ARG A 278 -18.26 -77.01 -125.24
C ARG A 278 -18.53 -76.62 -126.69
N LYS A 279 -18.31 -75.35 -127.05
CA LYS A 279 -18.35 -74.89 -128.44
C LYS A 279 -17.19 -75.46 -129.23
N ASP A 280 -15.98 -75.44 -128.69
CA ASP A 280 -14.80 -76.01 -129.36
C ASP A 280 -15.00 -77.52 -129.64
N VAL A 281 -15.50 -78.28 -128.67
CA VAL A 281 -15.88 -79.70 -128.86
C VAL A 281 -17.02 -79.87 -129.88
N ALA A 282 -17.97 -78.93 -129.95
CA ALA A 282 -19.03 -78.97 -130.96
C ALA A 282 -18.53 -78.59 -132.36
N PHE A 283 -17.52 -77.72 -132.47
CA PHE A 283 -16.86 -77.38 -133.73
C PHE A 283 -15.96 -78.52 -134.23
N GLU A 284 -15.30 -79.28 -133.34
CA GLU A 284 -14.58 -80.51 -133.67
C GLU A 284 -15.49 -81.65 -134.21
N ILE A 285 -16.82 -81.53 -134.08
CA ILE A 285 -17.80 -82.49 -134.64
C ILE A 285 -18.26 -82.08 -136.05
N PHE A 286 -17.96 -80.86 -136.50
CA PHE A 286 -18.36 -80.32 -137.80
C PHE A 286 -17.21 -80.12 -138.81
N ASP A 287 -15.97 -80.41 -138.42
CA ASP A 287 -14.81 -80.63 -139.32
C ASP A 287 -14.53 -82.14 -139.46
#